data_AF-A0A956Y8N9-F1
#
_entry.id   AF-A0A956Y8N9-F1
#
_cell.length_a   1.000
_cell.length_b   1.000
_cell.length_c   1.000
_cell.angle_alpha   90.00
_cell.angle_beta   90.00
_cell.angle_gamma   90.00
#
_symmetry.space_group_name_H-M   'P 1'
#
loop_
_entity.id
_entity.type
_entity.pdbx_description
1 polymer ?
#
loop_
_entity_poly.entity_id
_entity_poly.type
_entity_poly.pdbx_seq_one_letter_code
_entity_poly.pdbx_strand_id
1 'polypeptide(L)'
;MGFSDDGSIKKGTGRSWNRALAPLFGLLIVGASIAIALVLAEPIFNALLDAIPSVPAVDEVLLAVGVIIFVVCLAIFGGLYAVVAPKPNKATYVTERELDRLKQERAAEEKAKDRRKKEMRRRMREHNRNS
;
A
#
# COMPACT_ATOMS: atom_id res chain seq x y z
N MET A 1 6.44 -9.88 28.81
CA MET A 1 7.00 -10.33 27.51
C MET A 1 6.89 -11.84 27.50
N GLY A 2 5.94 -12.41 26.77
CA GLY A 2 5.77 -13.86 26.69
C GLY A 2 6.60 -14.39 25.53
N PHE A 3 7.57 -15.25 25.84
CA PHE A 3 8.30 -16.03 24.84
C PHE A 3 7.41 -17.16 24.33
N SER A 4 7.45 -17.43 23.02
CA SER A 4 6.96 -18.69 22.45
C SER A 4 8.13 -19.66 22.37
N ASP A 5 7.86 -20.96 22.57
CA ASP A 5 8.86 -22.06 22.63
C ASP A 5 9.69 -22.26 21.34
N ASP A 6 9.47 -21.45 20.31
CA ASP A 6 10.20 -21.46 19.04
C ASP A 6 11.26 -20.35 18.91
N GLY A 7 11.50 -19.56 19.97
CA GLY A 7 12.50 -18.49 19.95
C GLY A 7 12.13 -17.30 19.07
N SER A 8 10.96 -17.30 18.45
CA SER A 8 10.51 -16.23 17.57
C SER A 8 9.96 -15.06 18.40
N ILE A 9 10.58 -13.89 18.26
CA ILE A 9 9.99 -12.66 18.79
C ILE A 9 8.79 -12.33 17.88
N LYS A 10 7.56 -12.56 18.36
CA LYS A 10 6.36 -11.93 17.82
C LYS A 10 6.56 -10.42 17.85
N LYS A 11 7.03 -9.84 16.74
CA LYS A 11 7.00 -8.39 16.55
C LYS A 11 5.54 -8.01 16.65
N GLY A 12 5.21 -7.21 17.67
CA GLY A 12 3.88 -6.71 17.91
C GLY A 12 3.27 -6.28 16.59
N THR A 13 2.14 -6.89 16.26
CA THR A 13 1.29 -6.53 15.14
C THR A 13 0.88 -5.07 15.34
N GLY A 14 1.75 -4.15 14.95
CA GLY A 14 1.40 -2.77 14.72
C GLY A 14 0.32 -2.82 13.67
N ARG A 15 -0.92 -2.62 14.10
CA ARG A 15 -2.11 -2.55 13.25
C ARG A 15 -1.83 -1.42 12.27
N SER A 16 -1.21 -1.74 11.13
CA SER A 16 -0.84 -0.74 10.14
C SER A 16 -2.15 -0.10 9.70
N TRP A 17 -2.32 1.18 10.00
CA TRP A 17 -3.52 1.96 9.70
C TRP A 17 -4.01 1.73 8.25
N ASN A 18 -3.08 1.51 7.34
CA ASN A 18 -3.30 1.16 5.93
C ASN A 18 -4.12 -0.13 5.70
N ARG A 19 -4.06 -1.14 6.59
CA ARG A 19 -4.87 -2.36 6.49
C ARG A 19 -6.30 -2.17 6.96
N ALA A 20 -6.54 -1.25 7.89
CA ALA A 20 -7.88 -0.91 8.35
C ALA A 20 -8.62 -0.01 7.33
N LEU A 21 -7.87 0.83 6.60
CA LEU A 21 -8.41 1.71 5.56
C LEU A 21 -8.49 1.05 4.17
N ALA A 22 -7.74 -0.01 3.90
CA ALA A 22 -7.81 -0.77 2.65
C ALA A 22 -9.25 -1.14 2.20
N PRO A 23 -10.13 -1.68 3.05
CA PRO A 23 -11.50 -1.99 2.64
C PRO A 23 -12.32 -0.74 2.28
N LEU A 24 -12.05 0.41 2.93
CA LEU A 24 -12.72 1.67 2.62
C LEU A 24 -12.35 2.16 1.21
N PHE A 25 -11.07 2.10 0.86
CA PHE A 25 -10.61 2.42 -0.50
C PHE A 25 -11.19 1.46 -1.53
N GLY A 26 -11.29 0.16 -1.23
CA GLY A 26 -11.95 -0.81 -2.10
C GLY A 26 -13.41 -0.44 -2.38
N LEU A 27 -14.17 -0.07 -1.33
CA LEU A 27 -15.56 0.33 -1.47
C LEU A 27 -15.71 1.61 -2.29
N LEU A 28 -14.81 2.59 -2.09
CA LEU A 28 -14.78 3.83 -2.85
C LEU A 28 -14.49 3.56 -4.35
N ILE A 29 -13.54 2.69 -4.65
CA ILE A 29 -13.21 2.28 -6.02
C ILE A 29 -14.40 1.58 -6.69
N VAL A 30 -15.08 0.67 -5.99
CA VAL A 30 -16.28 -0.01 -6.51
C VAL A 30 -17.38 1.02 -6.79
N GLY A 31 -17.68 1.91 -5.84
CA GLY A 31 -18.69 2.95 -6.03
C GLY A 31 -18.38 3.88 -7.21
N ALA A 32 -17.14 4.32 -7.34
CA ALA A 32 -16.69 5.13 -8.47
C ALA A 32 -16.80 4.37 -9.80
N SER A 33 -16.45 3.08 -9.81
CA SER A 33 -16.53 2.24 -11.02
C SER A 33 -17.98 2.01 -11.47
N ILE A 34 -18.92 1.84 -10.53
CA ILE A 34 -20.35 1.71 -10.85
C ILE A 34 -20.86 3.02 -11.47
N ALA A 35 -20.54 4.17 -10.86
CA ALA A 35 -20.98 5.46 -11.36
C ALA A 35 -20.47 5.72 -12.79
N ILE A 36 -19.19 5.43 -13.06
CA ILE A 36 -18.59 5.56 -14.39
C ILE A 36 -19.25 4.60 -15.37
N ALA A 37 -19.48 3.33 -14.98
CA ALA A 37 -20.09 2.33 -15.84
C ALA A 37 -21.50 2.73 -16.30
N LEU A 38 -22.32 3.28 -15.41
CA LEU A 38 -23.67 3.74 -15.76
C LEU A 38 -23.65 4.92 -16.74
N VAL A 39 -22.73 5.87 -16.56
CA VAL A 39 -22.62 7.03 -17.45
C VAL A 39 -22.04 6.66 -18.81
N LEU A 40 -21.10 5.72 -18.88
CA LEU A 40 -20.45 5.32 -20.14
C LEU A 40 -21.19 4.20 -20.89
N ALA A 41 -22.10 3.46 -20.25
CA ALA A 41 -22.80 2.35 -20.88
C ALA A 41 -23.61 2.81 -22.11
N GLU A 42 -24.42 3.85 -21.97
CA GLU A 42 -25.24 4.38 -23.07
C GLU A 42 -24.44 4.88 -24.27
N PRO A 43 -23.43 5.78 -24.13
CA PRO A 43 -22.69 6.26 -25.29
C PRO A 43 -21.87 5.16 -25.96
N ILE A 44 -21.32 4.21 -25.20
CA ILE A 44 -20.57 3.09 -25.77
C ILE A 44 -21.52 2.11 -26.49
N PHE A 45 -22.70 1.86 -25.93
CA PHE A 45 -23.70 1.01 -26.57
C PHE A 45 -24.21 1.62 -27.88
N ASN A 46 -24.50 2.92 -27.91
CA ASN A 46 -24.89 3.62 -29.14
C ASN A 46 -23.78 3.56 -30.20
N ALA A 47 -22.52 3.80 -29.80
CA ALA A 47 -21.38 3.64 -30.70
C ALA A 47 -21.22 2.20 -31.23
N LEU A 48 -21.57 1.20 -30.41
CA LEU A 48 -21.54 -0.21 -30.81
C LEU A 48 -22.64 -0.55 -31.82
N LEU A 49 -23.85 0.00 -31.64
CA LEU A 49 -24.96 -0.15 -32.59
C LEU A 49 -24.63 0.52 -33.93
N ASP A 50 -24.01 1.69 -33.91
CA ASP A 50 -23.56 2.40 -35.11
C ASP A 50 -22.45 1.63 -35.85
N ALA A 51 -21.52 1.02 -35.13
CA ALA A 51 -20.42 0.25 -35.71
C ALA A 51 -20.86 -1.15 -36.18
N ILE A 52 -21.80 -1.77 -35.48
CA ILE A 52 -22.27 -3.14 -35.72
C ILE A 52 -23.81 -3.16 -35.65
N PRO A 53 -24.50 -2.88 -36.76
CA PRO A 53 -25.97 -2.80 -36.79
C PRO A 53 -26.67 -4.15 -36.59
N SER A 54 -25.93 -5.27 -36.58
CA SER A 54 -26.46 -6.59 -36.27
C SER A 54 -26.62 -6.86 -34.77
N VAL A 55 -26.17 -5.95 -33.89
CA VAL A 55 -26.33 -6.08 -32.45
C VAL A 55 -27.79 -5.77 -32.07
N PRO A 56 -28.49 -6.67 -31.38
CA PRO A 56 -29.86 -6.42 -30.96
C PRO A 56 -29.91 -5.30 -29.92
N ALA A 57 -30.78 -4.32 -30.14
CA ALA A 57 -31.01 -3.20 -29.24
C ALA A 57 -31.90 -3.61 -28.05
N VAL A 58 -31.44 -4.58 -27.26
CA VAL A 58 -32.14 -5.10 -26.08
C VAL A 58 -31.42 -4.71 -24.80
N ASP A 59 -32.18 -4.51 -23.72
CA ASP A 59 -31.67 -4.06 -22.42
C ASP A 59 -30.59 -5.00 -21.86
N GLU A 60 -30.63 -6.30 -22.19
CA GLU A 60 -29.62 -7.26 -21.75
C GLU A 60 -28.23 -6.96 -22.33
N VAL A 61 -28.16 -6.45 -23.56
CA VAL A 61 -26.88 -6.10 -24.20
C VAL A 61 -26.32 -4.82 -23.59
N LEU A 62 -27.18 -3.83 -23.31
CA LEU A 62 -26.76 -2.61 -22.60
C LEU A 62 -26.20 -2.95 -21.21
N LEU A 63 -26.86 -3.86 -20.49
CA LEU A 63 -26.38 -4.34 -19.20
C LEU A 63 -25.04 -5.06 -19.32
N ALA A 64 -24.88 -5.92 -20.34
CA ALA A 64 -23.61 -6.60 -20.60
C ALA A 64 -22.47 -5.61 -20.90
N VAL A 65 -22.72 -4.58 -21.70
CA VAL A 65 -21.76 -3.49 -21.97
C VAL A 65 -21.39 -2.76 -20.68
N GLY A 66 -22.37 -2.41 -19.84
CA GLY A 66 -22.14 -1.80 -18.53
C GLY A 66 -21.26 -2.65 -17.61
N VAL A 67 -21.50 -3.97 -17.55
CA VAL A 67 -20.69 -4.91 -16.76
C VAL A 67 -19.25 -4.98 -17.29
N ILE A 68 -19.05 -4.99 -18.61
CA ILE A 68 -17.72 -4.99 -19.23
C ILE A 68 -16.96 -3.71 -18.84
N ILE A 69 -17.60 -2.54 -18.98
CA ILE A 69 -17.01 -1.26 -18.60
C ILE A 69 -16.64 -1.26 -17.11
N PHE A 70 -17.52 -1.75 -16.26
CA PHE A 70 -17.27 -1.85 -14.82
C PHE A 70 -16.03 -2.70 -14.50
N VAL A 71 -15.88 -3.86 -15.13
CA VAL A 71 -14.71 -4.74 -14.94
C VAL A 71 -13.43 -4.07 -15.43
N VAL A 72 -13.48 -3.37 -16.56
CA VAL A 72 -12.34 -2.60 -17.09
C VAL A 72 -11.94 -1.49 -16.11
N CYS A 73 -12.91 -0.72 -15.60
CA CYS A 73 -12.65 0.29 -14.57
C CYS A 73 -12.02 -0.31 -13.31
N LEU A 74 -12.54 -1.43 -12.82
CA LEU A 74 -11.95 -2.13 -11.67
C LEU A 74 -10.52 -2.57 -11.92
N ALA A 75 -10.22 -3.08 -13.11
CA ALA A 75 -8.86 -3.47 -13.47
C ALA A 75 -7.90 -2.27 -13.46
N ILE A 76 -8.34 -1.13 -14.02
CA ILE A 76 -7.54 0.11 -14.06
C ILE A 76 -7.33 0.66 -12.65
N PHE A 77 -8.40 0.89 -11.88
CA PHE A 77 -8.30 1.44 -10.53
C PHE A 77 -7.61 0.48 -9.56
N GLY A 78 -7.86 -0.82 -9.69
CA GLY A 78 -7.15 -1.85 -8.93
C GLY A 78 -5.66 -1.88 -9.26
N GLY A 79 -5.29 -1.73 -10.54
CA GLY A 79 -3.90 -1.60 -10.97
C GLY A 79 -3.24 -0.34 -10.42
N LEU A 80 -3.89 0.82 -10.52
CA LEU A 80 -3.41 2.08 -9.94
C LEU A 80 -3.24 1.96 -8.42
N TYR A 81 -4.22 1.37 -7.74
CA TYR A 81 -4.13 1.10 -6.31
C TYR A 81 -2.97 0.16 -6.00
N ALA A 82 -2.71 -0.87 -6.80
CA ALA A 82 -1.59 -1.80 -6.59
C ALA A 82 -0.21 -1.13 -6.76
N VAL A 83 -0.09 -0.12 -7.62
CA VAL A 83 1.15 0.68 -7.76
C VAL A 83 1.40 1.55 -6.53
N VAL A 84 0.35 2.16 -5.99
CA VAL A 84 0.42 3.04 -4.81
C VAL A 84 0.45 2.26 -3.50
N ALA A 85 -0.13 1.07 -3.47
CA ALA A 85 -0.21 0.24 -2.29
C ALA A 85 1.21 -0.13 -1.83
N PRO A 86 1.56 0.11 -0.55
CA PRO A 86 2.86 -0.26 -0.02
C PRO A 86 3.00 -1.78 -0.16
N LYS A 87 3.92 -2.20 -1.05
CA LYS A 87 4.21 -3.62 -1.26
C LYS A 87 4.44 -4.25 0.11
N PRO A 88 3.77 -5.36 0.45
CA PRO A 88 4.04 -6.06 1.69
C PRO A 88 5.52 -6.40 1.68
N ASN A 89 6.28 -5.80 2.60
CA ASN A 89 7.70 -6.06 2.71
C ASN A 89 7.86 -7.57 2.79
N LYS A 90 8.50 -8.17 1.78
CA LYS A 90 8.86 -9.59 1.72
C LYS A 90 9.88 -10.00 2.81
N ALA A 91 10.04 -9.19 3.85
CA ALA A 91 10.94 -9.37 4.97
C ALA A 91 10.32 -10.24 6.10
N THR A 92 9.40 -11.16 5.76
CA THR A 92 8.81 -12.10 6.72
C THR A 92 9.61 -13.40 6.82
N TYR A 93 10.61 -13.61 5.97
CA TYR A 93 11.59 -14.69 6.11
C TYR A 93 13.00 -14.12 6.09
N VAL A 94 13.34 -13.34 7.11
CA VAL A 94 14.74 -13.02 7.40
C VAL A 94 15.24 -14.17 8.27
N THR A 95 16.10 -15.03 7.73
CA THR A 95 16.79 -16.08 8.48
C THR A 95 17.46 -15.44 9.70
N GLU A 96 17.41 -16.08 10.88
CA GLU A 96 17.86 -15.50 12.16
C GLU A 96 19.24 -14.81 12.10
N ARG A 97 20.13 -15.33 11.26
CA ARG A 97 21.46 -14.76 10.95
C ARG A 97 21.45 -13.33 10.40
N GLU A 98 20.50 -12.98 9.54
CA GLU A 98 20.40 -11.62 8.98
C GLU A 98 19.80 -10.64 10.00
N LEU A 99 18.93 -11.13 10.88
CA LEU A 99 18.35 -10.33 11.96
C LEU A 99 19.41 -9.94 12.99
N ASP A 100 20.33 -10.84 13.32
CA ASP A 100 21.44 -10.57 14.24
C ASP A 100 22.48 -9.63 13.64
N ARG A 101 22.77 -9.73 12.33
CA ARG A 101 23.60 -8.74 11.63
C ARG A 101 22.97 -7.35 11.67
N LEU A 102 21.69 -7.23 11.35
CA LEU A 102 20.98 -5.94 11.37
C LEU A 102 20.89 -5.34 12.79
N LYS A 103 20.74 -6.17 13.83
CA LYS A 103 20.77 -5.72 15.23
C LYS A 103 22.17 -5.24 15.63
N GLN A 104 23.23 -5.95 15.23
CA GLN A 104 24.60 -5.55 15.52
C GLN A 104 24.97 -4.25 14.81
N GLU A 105 24.56 -4.07 13.55
CA GLU A 105 24.79 -2.84 12.80
C GLU A 105 24.08 -1.64 13.44
N ARG A 106 22.80 -1.79 13.84
CA ARG A 106 22.07 -0.73 14.55
C ARG A 106 22.69 -0.40 15.90
N ALA A 107 23.08 -1.41 16.68
CA ALA A 107 23.73 -1.19 17.97
C ALA A 107 25.10 -0.50 17.84
N ALA A 108 25.84 -0.78 16.76
CA ALA A 108 27.09 -0.08 16.45
C ALA A 108 26.83 1.38 16.03
N GLU A 109 25.82 1.62 15.21
CA GLU A 109 25.45 2.96 14.75
C GLU A 109 24.94 3.85 15.89
N GLU A 110 24.14 3.30 16.81
CA GLU A 110 23.69 4.00 18.02
C GLU A 110 24.86 4.36 18.94
N LYS A 111 25.79 3.42 19.18
CA LYS A 111 27.01 3.70 19.96
C LYS A 111 27.87 4.78 19.29
N ALA A 112 27.94 4.82 17.96
CA ALA A 112 28.66 5.86 17.23
C ALA A 112 27.98 7.24 17.36
N LYS A 113 26.64 7.30 17.26
CA LYS A 113 25.87 8.54 17.47
C LYS A 113 26.01 9.07 18.89
N ASP A 114 26.01 8.19 19.89
CA ASP A 114 26.18 8.59 21.28
C ASP A 114 27.59 9.11 21.57
N ARG A 115 28.62 8.54 20.98
CA ARG A 115 30.00 9.07 21.06
C ARG A 115 30.07 10.49 20.47
N ARG A 116 29.50 10.70 19.28
CA ARG A 116 29.44 12.03 18.65
C ARG A 116 28.68 13.05 19.50
N LYS A 117 27.56 12.66 20.12
CA LYS A 117 26.79 13.53 21.02
C LYS A 117 27.58 13.90 22.29
N LYS A 118 28.33 12.97 22.87
CA LYS A 118 29.16 13.23 24.07
C LYS A 118 30.32 14.19 23.77
N GLU A 119 30.99 14.03 22.63
CA GLU A 119 32.06 14.93 22.20
C GLU A 119 31.53 16.34 21.91
N MET A 120 30.40 16.45 21.22
CA MET A 120 29.75 17.73 20.95
C MET A 120 29.36 18.44 22.26
N ARG A 121 28.81 17.71 23.24
CA ARG A 121 28.47 18.26 24.56
C ARG A 121 29.70 18.71 25.36
N ARG A 122 30.84 18.02 25.24
CA ARG A 122 32.11 18.45 25.86
C ARG A 122 32.59 19.77 25.26
N ARG A 123 32.63 19.87 23.92
CA ARG A 123 33.02 21.10 23.21
C ARG A 123 32.11 22.29 23.56
N MET A 124 30.79 22.08 23.64
CA MET A 124 29.87 23.15 24.05
C MET A 124 30.12 23.61 25.49
N ARG A 125 30.44 22.70 26.42
CA ARG A 125 30.75 23.06 27.81
C ARG A 125 32.06 23.83 27.96
N GLU A 126 33.07 23.47 27.17
CA GLU A 126 34.35 24.18 27.14
C GLU A 126 34.19 25.59 26.56
N HIS A 127 33.43 25.73 25.46
CA HIS A 127 33.15 27.03 24.85
C HIS A 127 32.33 27.95 25.78
N ASN A 128 31.41 27.40 26.58
CA ASN A 128 30.59 28.18 27.50
C ASN A 128 31.30 28.52 28.82
N ARG A 129 32.50 27.97 29.06
CA ARG A 129 33.33 28.23 30.24
C ARG A 129 34.46 29.21 29.94
N ASN A 130 34.86 29.32 28.68
CA ASN A 130 35.87 30.25 28.16
C ASN A 130 35.28 31.54 27.54
N SER A 131 33.95 31.70 27.58
CA SER A 131 33.23 32.92 27.18
C SER A 131 32.53 33.51 28.40
#